data_AF-A0A2E0VEA8-F1
#
_entry.id   AF-A0A2E0VEA8-F1
#
_cell.length_a   1.000
_cell.length_b   1.000
_cell.length_c   1.000
_cell.angle_alpha   90.00
_cell.angle_beta   90.00
_cell.angle_gamma   90.00
#
_symmetry.space_group_name_H-M   'P 1'
#
loop_
_entity.id
_entity.type
_entity.pdbx_description
1 polymer ?
#
loop_
_entity_poly.entity_id
_entity_poly.type
_entity_poly.pdbx_seq_one_letter_code
_entity_poly.pdbx_strand_id
1 'polypeptide(L)'
;MAKLDGEGRRQRAIKARQTALANIRERNRSRDTLLVKCYRFRAAMPQSKKDNMEALAYLQALGKGVNPYPTEAVLHFLARVTGLSQKQLRRIIRRELDI
;
A
#
# COMPACT_ATOMS: atom_id res chain seq x y z
N MET A 1 19.86 20.34 -36.56
CA MET A 1 19.64 20.59 -35.12
C MET A 1 18.31 20.06 -34.55
N ALA A 2 17.34 19.58 -35.35
CA ALA A 2 16.02 19.16 -34.83
C ALA A 2 15.96 17.84 -34.01
N LYS A 3 16.97 16.95 -34.10
CA LYS A 3 16.98 15.66 -33.35
C LYS A 3 17.26 15.83 -31.85
N LEU A 4 18.11 16.79 -31.47
CA LEU A 4 18.49 17.06 -30.07
C LEU A 4 17.30 17.58 -29.24
N ASP A 5 16.39 18.34 -29.86
CA ASP A 5 15.18 18.85 -29.20
C ASP A 5 14.12 17.77 -28.95
N GLY A 6 14.07 16.71 -29.76
CA GLY A 6 13.15 15.58 -29.57
C GLY A 6 13.57 14.70 -28.39
N GLU A 7 14.85 14.37 -28.31
CA GLU A 7 15.42 13.54 -27.24
C GLU A 7 15.42 14.25 -25.89
N GLY A 8 15.78 15.55 -25.85
CA GLY A 8 15.71 16.36 -24.64
C GLY A 8 14.28 16.57 -24.13
N ARG A 9 13.27 16.63 -25.00
CA ARG A 9 11.85 16.65 -24.60
C ARG A 9 11.39 15.29 -24.04
N ARG A 10 11.81 14.18 -24.66
CA ARG A 10 11.49 12.83 -24.19
C ARG A 10 12.08 12.55 -22.81
N GLN A 11 13.33 12.93 -22.56
CA GLN A 11 13.97 12.76 -21.25
C GLN A 11 13.28 13.61 -20.17
N ARG A 12 12.90 14.85 -20.48
CA ARG A 12 12.12 15.70 -19.57
C ARG A 12 10.76 15.11 -19.24
N ALA A 13 10.05 14.55 -20.22
CA ALA A 13 8.78 13.87 -20.01
C ALA A 13 8.92 12.62 -19.12
N ILE A 14 9.98 11.83 -19.32
CA ILE A 14 10.29 10.67 -18.47
C ILE A 14 10.56 11.12 -17.03
N LYS A 15 11.38 12.15 -16.83
CA LYS A 15 11.70 12.70 -15.51
C LYS A 15 10.45 13.23 -14.81
N ALA A 16 9.62 14.00 -15.51
CA ALA A 16 8.35 14.50 -14.97
C ALA A 16 7.41 13.35 -14.54
N ARG A 17 7.33 12.28 -15.35
CA ARG A 17 6.56 11.09 -15.00
C ARG A 17 7.11 10.37 -13.77
N GLN A 18 8.43 10.24 -13.66
CA GLN A 18 9.07 9.64 -12.49
C GLN A 18 8.82 10.46 -11.23
N THR A 19 8.95 11.79 -11.30
CA THR A 19 8.65 12.70 -10.19
C THR A 19 7.18 12.63 -9.78
N ALA A 20 6.25 12.61 -10.75
CA ALA A 20 4.83 12.48 -10.46
C ALA A 20 4.51 11.15 -9.73
N LEU A 21 5.11 10.04 -10.19
CA LEU A 21 4.98 8.74 -9.53
C LEU A 21 5.59 8.73 -8.13
N ALA A 22 6.73 9.38 -7.93
CA ALA A 22 7.35 9.52 -6.60
C ALA A 22 6.44 10.32 -5.66
N ASN A 23 5.87 11.43 -6.11
CA ASN A 23 4.95 12.25 -5.31
C ASN A 23 3.65 11.51 -4.97
N ILE A 24 3.15 10.64 -5.86
CA ILE A 24 2.00 9.77 -5.57
C ILE A 24 2.38 8.71 -4.53
N ARG A 25 3.58 8.14 -4.63
CA ARG A 25 4.08 7.16 -3.65
C ARG A 25 4.25 7.79 -2.27
N GLU A 26 4.82 8.98 -2.19
CA GLU A 26 5.03 9.67 -0.90
C GLU A 26 3.69 9.99 -0.24
N ARG A 27 2.72 10.52 -1.01
CA ARG A 27 1.36 10.77 -0.51
C ARG A 27 0.67 9.51 0.02
N ASN A 28 0.90 8.37 -0.62
CA ASN A 28 0.29 7.11 -0.21
C ASN A 28 1.08 6.33 0.85
N ARG A 29 2.28 6.79 1.21
CA ARG A 29 3.21 6.04 2.08
C ARG A 29 2.59 5.68 3.42
N SER A 30 1.99 6.64 4.11
CA SER A 30 1.37 6.42 5.42
C SER A 30 0.23 5.40 5.36
N ARG A 31 -0.60 5.46 4.30
CA ARG A 31 -1.66 4.47 4.07
C ARG A 31 -1.07 3.09 3.81
N ASP A 32 -0.08 3.00 2.93
CA ASP A 32 0.55 1.74 2.56
C ASP A 32 1.24 1.09 3.78
N THR A 33 1.87 1.89 4.66
CA THR A 33 2.41 1.41 5.94
C THR A 33 1.31 0.83 6.85
N LEU A 34 0.16 1.51 6.98
CA LEU A 34 -0.96 1.00 7.77
C LEU A 34 -1.53 -0.31 7.19
N LEU A 35 -1.60 -0.44 5.87
CA LEU A 35 -2.02 -1.67 5.20
C LEU A 35 -1.10 -2.86 5.52
N VAL A 36 0.22 -2.63 5.56
CA VAL A 36 1.19 -3.67 5.94
C VAL A 36 1.02 -4.07 7.40
N LYS A 37 0.81 -3.13 8.31
CA LYS A 37 0.51 -3.43 9.72
C LYS A 37 -0.77 -4.26 9.86
N CYS A 38 -1.82 -3.90 9.13
CA CYS A 38 -3.07 -4.68 9.11
C CYS A 38 -2.88 -6.10 8.57
N TYR A 39 -2.07 -6.25 7.52
CA TYR A 39 -1.74 -7.56 6.97
C TYR A 39 -1.00 -8.43 7.98
N ARG A 40 0.06 -7.89 8.62
CA ARG A 40 0.85 -8.61 9.63
C ARG A 40 0.02 -8.99 10.86
N PHE A 41 -0.77 -8.05 11.38
CA PHE A 41 -1.69 -8.28 12.50
C PHE A 41 -2.63 -9.45 12.23
N ARG A 42 -3.21 -9.51 11.02
CA ARG A 42 -4.11 -10.59 10.62
C ARG A 42 -3.41 -11.89 10.21
N ALA A 43 -2.18 -11.84 9.73
CA ALA A 43 -1.40 -13.01 9.33
C ALA A 43 -0.75 -13.75 10.52
N ALA A 44 -1.12 -13.40 11.76
CA ALA A 44 -0.60 -13.99 13.00
C ALA A 44 0.94 -13.91 13.15
N MET A 45 1.58 -12.91 12.54
CA MET A 45 3.01 -12.65 12.72
C MET A 45 3.26 -11.95 14.07
N PRO A 46 4.37 -12.23 14.76
CA PRO A 46 4.69 -11.57 16.02
C PRO A 46 4.99 -10.08 15.78
N GLN A 47 4.03 -9.22 16.13
CA GLN A 47 4.14 -7.77 16.01
C GLN A 47 4.02 -7.10 17.38
N SER A 48 4.56 -5.87 17.50
CA SER A 48 4.51 -5.10 18.74
C SER A 48 3.06 -4.74 19.10
N LYS A 49 2.75 -4.61 20.41
CA LYS A 49 1.41 -4.22 20.89
C LYS A 49 0.93 -2.90 20.30
N LYS A 50 1.85 -1.94 20.08
CA LYS A 50 1.53 -0.63 19.50
C LYS A 50 1.08 -0.76 18.03
N ASP A 51 1.77 -1.55 17.22
CA ASP A 51 1.40 -1.75 15.81
C ASP A 51 0.03 -2.43 15.66
N ASN A 52 -0.29 -3.36 16.56
CA ASN A 52 -1.58 -4.03 16.60
C ASN A 52 -2.73 -3.03 16.88
N MET A 53 -2.51 -2.08 17.80
CA MET A 53 -3.48 -1.03 18.11
C MET A 53 -3.68 -0.05 16.95
N GLU A 54 -2.60 0.33 16.26
CA GLU A 54 -2.68 1.21 15.08
C GLU A 54 -3.39 0.53 13.91
N ALA A 55 -3.11 -0.76 13.67
CA ALA A 55 -3.83 -1.56 12.67
C ALA A 55 -5.32 -1.67 13.00
N LEU A 56 -5.65 -1.98 14.26
CA LEU A 56 -7.03 -2.07 14.73
C LEU A 56 -7.78 -0.74 14.55
N ALA A 57 -7.19 0.37 14.99
CA ALA A 57 -7.78 1.70 14.88
C ALA A 57 -8.02 2.11 13.41
N TYR A 58 -7.07 1.81 12.52
CA TYR A 58 -7.24 2.06 11.09
C TYR A 58 -8.39 1.24 10.49
N LEU A 59 -8.49 -0.05 10.82
CA LEU A 59 -9.60 -0.90 10.35
C LEU A 59 -10.96 -0.44 10.89
N GLN A 60 -11.01 0.00 12.16
CA GLN A 60 -12.20 0.57 12.77
C GLN A 60 -12.62 1.89 12.09
N ALA A 61 -11.67 2.76 11.75
CA ALA A 61 -11.94 4.02 11.04
C ALA A 61 -12.54 3.79 9.64
N LEU A 62 -12.28 2.64 9.01
CA LEU A 62 -12.92 2.21 7.76
C LEU A 62 -14.35 1.66 7.96
N GLY A 63 -14.88 1.71 9.19
CA GLY A 63 -16.27 1.35 9.51
C GLY A 63 -16.55 -0.15 9.47
N LYS A 64 -15.52 -1.01 9.54
CA LYS A 64 -15.69 -2.47 9.52
C LYS A 64 -15.29 -3.05 10.87
N GLY A 65 -16.28 -3.60 11.59
CA GLY A 65 -16.05 -4.38 12.80
C GLY A 65 -15.04 -5.48 12.50
N VAL A 66 -13.91 -5.45 13.20
CA VAL A 66 -12.84 -6.44 13.04
C VAL A 66 -13.38 -7.76 13.59
N ASN A 67 -13.93 -8.61 12.72
CA ASN A 67 -14.31 -9.97 13.10
C ASN A 67 -13.05 -10.66 13.67
N PRO A 68 -13.05 -11.05 14.96
CA PRO A 68 -11.89 -11.64 15.61
C PRO A 68 -11.62 -13.08 15.16
N TYR A 69 -12.54 -13.72 14.43
CA TYR A 69 -12.39 -15.09 13.90
C TYR A 69 -12.70 -15.16 12.40
N PRO A 70 -11.79 -14.70 11.53
CA PRO A 70 -12.00 -14.72 10.09
C PRO A 70 -11.58 -16.06 9.46
N THR A 71 -12.54 -16.78 8.88
CA THR A 71 -12.25 -17.83 7.87
C THR A 71 -11.80 -17.22 6.52
N GLU A 72 -12.05 -15.92 6.34
CA GLU A 72 -11.66 -15.13 5.17
C GLU A 72 -10.14 -14.90 5.14
N ALA A 73 -9.49 -15.27 4.04
CA ALA A 73 -8.07 -15.00 3.82
C ALA A 73 -7.75 -13.50 3.92
N VAL A 74 -6.62 -13.16 4.54
CA VAL A 74 -6.23 -11.78 4.91
C VAL A 74 -6.32 -10.80 3.73
N LEU A 75 -5.89 -11.20 2.53
CA LEU A 75 -5.94 -10.36 1.34
C LEU A 75 -7.36 -10.09 0.83
N HIS A 76 -8.28 -11.04 0.99
CA HIS A 76 -9.68 -10.86 0.62
C HIS A 76 -10.35 -9.86 1.56
N PHE A 77 -10.10 -10.00 2.86
CA PHE A 77 -10.52 -9.03 3.85
C PHE A 77 -10.01 -7.63 3.49
N LEU A 78 -8.69 -7.48 3.34
CA LEU A 78 -8.06 -6.20 3.03
C LEU A 78 -8.63 -5.56 1.75
N ALA A 79 -8.88 -6.36 0.72
CA ALA A 79 -9.48 -5.86 -0.52
C ALA A 79 -10.88 -5.27 -0.29
N ARG A 80 -11.70 -5.96 0.51
CA ARG A 80 -13.06 -5.52 0.85
C ARG A 80 -13.10 -4.26 1.72
N VAL A 81 -12.21 -4.13 2.72
CA VAL A 81 -12.16 -2.93 3.59
C VAL A 81 -11.61 -1.71 2.87
N THR A 82 -10.64 -1.89 1.99
CA THR A 82 -9.84 -0.79 1.45
C THR A 82 -10.26 -0.37 0.04
N GLY A 83 -11.08 -1.18 -0.63
CA GLY A 83 -11.44 -1.02 -2.04
C GLY A 83 -10.29 -1.31 -3.00
N LEU A 84 -9.13 -1.75 -2.51
CA LEU A 84 -7.99 -2.11 -3.34
C LEU A 84 -8.12 -3.53 -3.88
N SER A 85 -7.69 -3.75 -5.12
CA SER A 85 -7.58 -5.11 -5.65
C SER A 85 -6.52 -5.90 -4.90
N GLN A 86 -6.68 -7.23 -4.85
CA GLN A 86 -5.66 -8.11 -4.26
C GLN A 86 -4.29 -7.96 -4.92
N LYS A 87 -4.25 -7.65 -6.22
CA LYS A 87 -3.00 -7.42 -6.97
C LYS A 87 -2.26 -6.17 -6.46
N GLN A 88 -3.00 -5.09 -6.19
CA GLN A 88 -2.44 -3.87 -5.61
C GLN A 88 -1.93 -4.12 -4.19
N LEU A 89 -2.71 -4.83 -3.37
CA LEU A 89 -2.31 -5.18 -2.00
C LEU A 89 -1.05 -6.05 -1.98
N ARG A 90 -0.99 -7.12 -2.79
CA ARG A 90 0.23 -7.94 -2.91
C ARG A 90 1.44 -7.12 -3.32
N ARG A 91 1.30 -6.19 -4.26
CA ARG A 91 2.40 -5.32 -4.68
C ARG A 91 2.90 -4.41 -3.55
N ILE A 92 1.98 -3.83 -2.77
CA ILE A 92 2.33 -2.99 -1.60
C ILE A 92 3.04 -3.85 -0.55
N ILE A 93 2.48 -5.02 -0.23
CA ILE A 93 3.01 -5.91 0.79
C ILE A 93 4.41 -6.44 0.41
N ARG A 94 4.60 -6.94 -0.82
CA ARG A 94 5.91 -7.43 -1.27
C ARG A 94 6.99 -6.36 -1.23
N ARG A 95 6.64 -5.13 -1.61
CA ARG A 95 7.57 -3.99 -1.59
C ARG A 95 8.10 -3.68 -0.18
N GLU A 96 7.30 -3.93 0.85
CA GLU A 96 7.62 -3.59 2.24
C GLU A 96 8.08 -4.79 3.08
N LEU A 97 7.83 -6.03 2.62
CA LEU A 97 8.22 -7.27 3.31
C LEU A 97 9.44 -7.97 2.69
N ASP A 98 9.90 -7.54 1.51
CA ASP A 98 10.99 -8.19 0.78
C ASP A 98 10.73 -9.69 0.50
N ILE A 99 9.49 -10.01 0.06
CA ILE A 99 9.02 -11.36 -0.32
C ILE A 99 8.64 -11.41 -1.80
#